data_AF-A0A932LI87-F1
#
_entry.id   AF-A0A932LI87-F1
#
_cell.length_a   1.000
_cell.length_b   1.000
_cell.length_c   1.000
_cell.angle_alpha   90.00
_cell.angle_beta   90.00
_cell.angle_gamma   90.00
#
_symmetry.space_group_name_H-M   'P 1'
#
loop_
_entity.id
_entity.type
_entity.pdbx_description
1 polymer ?
#
loop_
_entity_poly.entity_id
_entity_poly.type
_entity_poly.pdbx_seq_one_letter_code
_entity_poly.pdbx_strand_id
1 'polypeptide(L)'
;MEEAREFFADPTTAKRSALIDRLLNSPDYAANFAMRWSTILRNSRLAGADQAAYAFHNWIKDMIARNRPYDELVRGVIAAAGEWQDAPAINWYWQMRDDQLHQVTADTAQVFLGIRLQCARCHHHPFERWGQDDYYGLAGFFIRLGRKSFGQPPPYFAASSVTTGERNPLTGQTPEPKYPDGPVAKFTPEDDPRHALVDWMVRPENPFFARVLVNRLWAHFLGRALVHEVDDMRETNPPSNPELLDALARDFIEHRFDVKHIIRTILNSRVYQLSSEPTPANERDRQNFARYYARRLAAEVFLDAVDQATGTRSQFGGVSSNARAVDLPHEGFGSYFLDTFDRPRRVSGCECERSSAATLAQVLLLANSDEIEGKLAAGNGRIAKLVKENKPTRELIEELYLATCSRFPTSEELRTTVHYLDGQPNKQPGLEDVLWT
;
A
#
# COMPACT_ATOMS: atom_id res chain seq x y z
N MET A 1 16.79 8.84 -13.59
CA MET A 1 17.22 9.93 -14.49
C MET A 1 17.29 9.48 -15.93
N GLU A 2 18.07 8.44 -16.25
CA GLU A 2 18.15 7.88 -17.62
C GLU A 2 16.76 7.56 -18.18
N GLU A 3 15.94 6.84 -17.40
CA GLU A 3 14.52 6.59 -17.70
C GLU A 3 13.72 7.85 -18.10
N ALA A 4 13.91 8.97 -17.39
CA ALA A 4 13.21 10.21 -17.71
C ALA A 4 13.73 10.81 -19.03
N ARG A 5 15.05 10.78 -19.26
CA ARG A 5 15.65 11.25 -20.52
C ARG A 5 15.15 10.43 -21.70
N GLU A 6 15.11 9.10 -21.57
CA GLU A 6 14.55 8.19 -22.57
C GLU A 6 13.09 8.50 -22.88
N PHE A 7 12.27 8.72 -21.84
CA PHE A 7 10.85 9.06 -22.00
C PHE A 7 10.63 10.39 -22.74
N PHE A 8 11.45 11.41 -22.48
CA PHE A 8 11.35 12.69 -23.18
C PHE A 8 11.92 12.62 -24.61
N ALA A 9 12.92 11.77 -24.84
CA ALA A 9 13.51 11.54 -26.16
C ALA A 9 12.60 10.71 -27.09
N ASP A 10 11.74 9.85 -26.53
CA ASP A 10 10.77 9.06 -27.30
C ASP A 10 9.67 9.96 -27.91
N PRO A 11 9.55 10.05 -29.25
CA PRO A 11 8.53 10.85 -29.91
C PRO A 11 7.19 10.12 -30.09
N THR A 12 7.12 8.83 -29.75
CA THR A 12 5.94 8.00 -29.99
C THR A 12 4.78 8.39 -29.07
N THR A 13 3.56 8.22 -29.55
CA THR A 13 2.34 8.42 -28.73
C THR A 13 2.15 7.29 -27.70
N ALA A 14 2.79 6.14 -27.91
CA ALA A 14 2.69 4.97 -27.05
C ALA A 14 3.64 4.98 -25.84
N LYS A 15 4.61 5.92 -25.78
CA LYS A 15 5.65 5.97 -24.76
C LYS A 15 5.16 5.91 -23.31
N ARG A 16 3.98 6.46 -23.02
CA ARG A 16 3.36 6.38 -21.69
C ARG A 16 2.92 4.96 -21.34
N SER A 17 2.23 4.28 -22.26
CA SER A 17 1.84 2.88 -22.06
C SER A 17 3.07 1.99 -21.92
N ALA A 18 4.09 2.19 -22.76
CA ALA A 18 5.35 1.44 -22.68
C ALA A 18 6.08 1.67 -21.35
N LEU A 19 6.11 2.92 -20.86
CA LEU A 19 6.67 3.24 -19.54
C LEU A 19 5.89 2.55 -18.42
N ILE A 20 4.56 2.60 -18.45
CA ILE A 20 3.70 1.93 -17.46
C ILE A 20 4.01 0.42 -17.43
N ASP A 21 4.08 -0.23 -18.60
CA ASP A 21 4.39 -1.66 -18.68
C ASP A 21 5.78 -1.99 -18.14
N ARG A 22 6.78 -1.17 -18.44
CA ARG A 22 8.13 -1.36 -17.91
C ARG A 22 8.18 -1.21 -16.39
N LEU A 23 7.51 -0.20 -15.85
CA LEU A 23 7.47 0.06 -14.40
C LEU A 23 6.72 -1.05 -13.64
N LEU A 24 5.59 -1.53 -14.17
CA LEU A 24 4.83 -2.64 -13.58
C LEU A 24 5.59 -3.98 -13.60
N ASN A 25 6.56 -4.13 -14.50
CA ASN A 25 7.42 -5.31 -14.58
C ASN A 25 8.75 -5.14 -13.83
N SER A 26 8.96 -3.99 -13.19
CA SER A 26 10.17 -3.73 -12.40
C SER A 26 10.10 -4.37 -11.02
N PRO A 27 11.25 -4.69 -10.39
CA PRO A 27 11.29 -5.13 -8.99
C PRO A 27 10.79 -4.05 -8.01
N ASP A 28 10.80 -2.77 -8.41
CA ASP A 28 10.34 -1.65 -7.58
C ASP A 28 8.84 -1.65 -7.39
N TYR A 29 8.08 -2.06 -8.42
CA TYR A 29 6.64 -2.29 -8.30
C TYR A 29 6.36 -3.32 -7.19
N ALA A 30 7.06 -4.46 -7.22
CA ALA A 30 6.88 -5.51 -6.23
C ALA A 30 7.27 -5.06 -4.83
N ALA A 31 8.39 -4.36 -4.66
CA ALA A 31 8.82 -3.83 -3.36
C ALA A 31 7.80 -2.84 -2.77
N ASN A 32 7.36 -1.85 -3.56
CA ASN A 32 6.42 -0.84 -3.11
C ASN A 32 5.08 -1.46 -2.71
N PHE A 33 4.49 -2.29 -3.57
CA PHE A 33 3.21 -2.92 -3.28
C PHE A 33 3.31 -3.94 -2.13
N ALA A 34 4.46 -4.63 -1.97
CA ALA A 34 4.66 -5.53 -0.85
C ALA A 34 4.72 -4.78 0.49
N MET A 35 5.38 -3.63 0.55
CA MET A 35 5.38 -2.76 1.73
C MET A 35 3.95 -2.32 2.10
N ARG A 36 3.14 -1.94 1.10
CA ARG A 36 1.74 -1.54 1.32
C ARG A 36 0.89 -2.71 1.83
N TRP A 37 0.95 -3.86 1.17
CA TRP A 37 0.22 -5.05 1.62
C TRP A 37 0.71 -5.56 2.97
N SER A 38 2.00 -5.46 3.27
CA SER A 38 2.55 -5.76 4.60
C SER A 38 1.97 -4.85 5.69
N THR A 39 1.64 -3.60 5.36
CA THR A 39 0.95 -2.69 6.28
C THR A 39 -0.50 -3.13 6.49
N ILE A 40 -1.25 -3.31 5.39
CA ILE A 40 -2.67 -3.71 5.42
C ILE A 40 -2.86 -5.05 6.16
N LEU A 41 -1.92 -5.98 5.98
CA LEU A 41 -1.91 -7.30 6.62
C LEU A 41 -1.13 -7.31 7.94
N ARG A 42 -0.93 -6.15 8.59
CA ARG A 42 -0.36 -6.02 9.93
C ARG A 42 0.97 -6.77 10.15
N ASN A 43 1.78 -6.92 9.10
CA ASN A 43 3.03 -7.67 9.16
C ASN A 43 4.07 -6.86 9.95
N SER A 44 4.30 -7.25 11.20
CA SER A 44 5.11 -6.52 12.18
C SER A 44 5.93 -7.50 13.02
N ARG A 45 6.93 -6.99 13.74
CA ARG A 45 7.73 -7.78 14.71
C ARG A 45 7.14 -7.82 16.12
N LEU A 46 6.03 -7.12 16.38
CA LEU A 46 5.48 -6.91 17.73
C LEU A 46 5.07 -8.21 18.45
N ALA A 47 4.76 -9.29 17.71
CA ALA A 47 4.48 -10.61 18.30
C ALA A 47 5.74 -11.48 18.52
N GLY A 48 6.94 -10.88 18.42
CA GLY A 48 8.23 -11.58 18.62
C GLY A 48 8.59 -12.59 17.53
N ALA A 49 7.95 -12.51 16.36
CA ALA A 49 8.10 -13.44 15.25
C ALA A 49 8.83 -12.80 14.06
N ASP A 50 10.04 -12.28 14.32
CA ASP A 50 10.81 -11.49 13.34
C ASP A 50 11.05 -12.25 12.04
N GLN A 51 11.56 -13.49 12.12
CA GLN A 51 11.82 -14.32 10.94
C GLN A 51 10.55 -14.62 10.12
N ALA A 52 9.42 -14.85 10.79
CA ALA A 52 8.15 -15.05 10.11
C ALA A 52 7.65 -13.77 9.45
N ALA A 53 7.91 -12.59 10.03
CA ALA A 53 7.60 -11.31 9.39
C ALA A 53 8.43 -11.09 8.11
N TYR A 54 9.71 -11.48 8.10
CA TYR A 54 10.53 -11.50 6.89
C TYR A 54 9.97 -12.47 5.84
N ALA A 55 9.68 -13.72 6.25
CA ALA A 55 9.13 -14.72 5.36
C ALA A 55 7.80 -14.26 4.73
N PHE A 56 6.93 -13.65 5.53
CA PHE A 56 5.64 -13.14 5.06
C PHE A 56 5.80 -11.96 4.11
N HIS A 57 6.67 -10.99 4.42
CA HIS A 57 6.97 -9.89 3.50
C HIS A 57 7.48 -10.39 2.14
N ASN A 58 8.42 -11.33 2.16
CA ASN A 58 8.98 -11.92 0.94
C ASN A 58 7.94 -12.72 0.15
N TRP A 59 7.05 -13.44 0.84
CA TRP A 59 5.93 -14.14 0.21
C TRP A 59 4.98 -13.15 -0.48
N ILE A 60 4.60 -12.06 0.19
CA ILE A 60 3.78 -10.99 -0.42
C ILE A 60 4.48 -10.42 -1.66
N LYS A 61 5.78 -10.10 -1.55
CA LYS A 61 6.59 -9.57 -2.65
C LYS A 61 6.66 -10.52 -3.84
N ASP A 62 6.81 -11.82 -3.61
CA ASP A 62 6.83 -12.84 -4.66
C ASP A 62 5.46 -12.98 -5.36
N MET A 63 4.36 -13.00 -4.59
CA MET A 63 3.00 -13.03 -5.15
C MET A 63 2.76 -11.84 -6.10
N ILE A 64 3.20 -10.65 -5.71
CA ILE A 64 3.07 -9.42 -6.51
C ILE A 64 4.01 -9.44 -7.72
N ALA A 65 5.27 -9.84 -7.54
CA ALA A 65 6.27 -9.88 -8.61
C ALA A 65 5.84 -10.81 -9.75
N ARG A 66 5.31 -11.99 -9.39
CA ARG A 66 4.81 -13.00 -10.33
C ARG A 66 3.41 -12.67 -10.90
N ASN A 67 2.81 -11.55 -10.47
CA ASN A 67 1.44 -11.17 -10.81
C ASN A 67 0.45 -12.32 -10.58
N ARG A 68 0.55 -13.00 -9.43
CA ARG A 68 -0.43 -14.03 -9.06
C ARG A 68 -1.81 -13.39 -8.97
N PRO A 69 -2.88 -14.06 -9.44
CA PRO A 69 -4.24 -13.56 -9.31
C PRO A 69 -4.55 -13.15 -7.88
N TYR A 70 -5.30 -12.06 -7.70
CA TYR A 70 -5.55 -11.51 -6.37
C TYR A 70 -6.25 -12.51 -5.44
N ASP A 71 -7.14 -13.34 -5.98
CA ASP A 71 -7.81 -14.40 -5.23
C ASP A 71 -6.86 -15.43 -4.64
N GLU A 72 -5.74 -15.73 -5.31
CA GLU A 72 -4.73 -16.63 -4.76
C GLU A 72 -3.96 -15.98 -3.61
N LEU A 73 -3.68 -14.68 -3.68
CA LEU A 73 -3.12 -13.93 -2.56
C LEU A 73 -4.07 -13.96 -1.37
N VAL A 74 -5.34 -13.67 -1.60
CA VAL A 74 -6.37 -13.69 -0.54
C VAL A 74 -6.53 -15.09 0.04
N ARG A 75 -6.55 -16.14 -0.78
CA ARG A 75 -6.58 -17.54 -0.31
C ARG A 75 -5.35 -17.90 0.50
N GLY A 76 -4.17 -17.50 0.05
CA GLY A 76 -2.92 -17.73 0.78
C GLY A 76 -2.92 -17.10 2.17
N VAL A 77 -3.63 -16.00 2.36
CA VAL A 77 -3.82 -15.33 3.66
C VAL A 77 -4.95 -15.96 4.48
N ILE A 78 -6.18 -15.99 3.94
CA ILE A 78 -7.39 -16.44 4.65
C ILE A 78 -7.37 -17.94 4.98
N ALA A 79 -6.73 -18.76 4.15
CA ALA A 79 -6.65 -20.19 4.36
C ALA A 79 -5.25 -20.65 4.82
N ALA A 80 -4.39 -19.72 5.27
CA ALA A 80 -3.04 -20.06 5.72
C ALA A 80 -3.08 -21.13 6.82
N ALA A 81 -2.32 -22.20 6.64
CA ALA A 81 -2.11 -23.28 7.61
C ALA A 81 -0.78 -23.98 7.31
N GLY A 82 -0.14 -24.53 8.34
CA GLY A 82 1.20 -25.10 8.27
C GLY A 82 2.18 -24.36 9.19
N GLU A 83 3.47 -24.58 8.95
CA GLU A 83 4.56 -23.85 9.59
C GLU A 83 4.84 -22.55 8.82
N TRP A 84 5.39 -21.52 9.47
CA TRP A 84 5.61 -20.22 8.82
C TRP A 84 6.67 -20.28 7.71
N GLN A 85 7.50 -21.31 7.68
CA GLN A 85 8.50 -21.54 6.64
C GLN A 85 7.84 -21.95 5.31
N ASP A 86 6.77 -22.74 5.38
CA ASP A 86 6.03 -23.24 4.22
C ASP A 86 4.78 -22.40 3.92
N ALA A 87 4.17 -21.83 4.96
CA ALA A 87 2.99 -20.97 4.91
C ALA A 87 3.24 -19.63 5.64
N PRO A 88 4.07 -18.73 5.09
CA PRO A 88 4.46 -17.49 5.78
C PRO A 88 3.28 -16.59 6.18
N ALA A 89 2.17 -16.68 5.45
CA ALA A 89 0.96 -15.91 5.72
C ALA A 89 0.28 -16.25 7.06
N ILE A 90 0.65 -17.35 7.74
CA ILE A 90 0.19 -17.59 9.12
C ILE A 90 0.61 -16.47 10.08
N ASN A 91 1.64 -15.69 9.73
CA ASN A 91 2.04 -14.54 10.54
C ASN A 91 0.89 -13.54 10.69
N TRP A 92 -0.01 -13.41 9.70
CA TRP A 92 -1.21 -12.57 9.83
C TRP A 92 -2.09 -12.95 11.03
N TYR A 93 -2.30 -14.26 11.25
CA TYR A 93 -3.01 -14.77 12.43
C TYR A 93 -2.23 -14.56 13.73
N TRP A 94 -0.92 -14.80 13.70
CA TRP A 94 -0.06 -14.69 14.87
C TRP A 94 0.02 -13.26 15.42
N GLN A 95 0.00 -12.27 14.53
CA GLN A 95 -0.03 -10.85 14.90
C GLN A 95 -1.28 -10.49 15.70
N MET A 96 -2.37 -11.25 15.54
CA MET A 96 -3.65 -11.07 16.23
C MET A 96 -3.89 -12.10 17.34
N ARG A 97 -2.86 -12.84 17.77
CA ARG A 97 -2.98 -14.03 18.65
C ARG A 97 -3.77 -13.85 19.95
N ASP A 98 -3.89 -12.62 20.46
CA ASP A 98 -4.57 -12.28 21.72
C ASP A 98 -6.09 -12.17 21.57
N ASP A 99 -6.59 -11.83 20.38
CA ASP A 99 -8.03 -11.74 20.04
C ASP A 99 -8.30 -12.29 18.62
N GLN A 100 -7.64 -13.41 18.29
CA GLN A 100 -7.42 -13.87 16.92
C GLN A 100 -8.72 -13.99 16.13
N LEU A 101 -9.71 -14.72 16.66
CA LEU A 101 -10.98 -14.96 15.97
C LEU A 101 -11.67 -13.66 15.57
N HIS A 102 -11.71 -12.69 16.48
CA HIS A 102 -12.44 -11.45 16.28
C HIS A 102 -11.71 -10.48 15.35
N GLN A 103 -10.39 -10.36 15.50
CA GLN A 103 -9.57 -9.51 14.64
C GLN A 103 -9.51 -10.03 13.21
N VAL A 104 -9.34 -11.34 12.99
CA VAL A 104 -9.32 -11.88 11.62
C VAL A 104 -10.70 -11.80 10.97
N THR A 105 -11.78 -11.92 11.73
CA THR A 105 -13.15 -11.72 11.23
C THR A 105 -13.35 -10.27 10.77
N ALA A 106 -12.97 -9.30 11.61
CA ALA A 106 -13.08 -7.88 11.31
C ALA A 106 -12.18 -7.49 10.12
N ASP A 107 -10.91 -7.91 10.12
CA ASP A 107 -9.98 -7.60 9.04
C ASP A 107 -10.37 -8.28 7.74
N THR A 108 -10.91 -9.50 7.78
CA THR A 108 -11.41 -10.17 6.56
C THR A 108 -12.53 -9.35 5.92
N ALA A 109 -13.49 -8.91 6.73
CA ALA A 109 -14.59 -8.07 6.27
C ALA A 109 -14.10 -6.72 5.73
N GLN A 110 -13.25 -6.03 6.49
CA GLN A 110 -12.80 -4.68 6.14
C GLN A 110 -11.84 -4.69 4.94
N VAL A 111 -10.81 -5.54 4.97
CA VAL A 111 -9.73 -5.53 3.97
C VAL A 111 -10.19 -6.12 2.64
N PHE A 112 -10.93 -7.23 2.67
CA PHE A 112 -11.26 -8.00 1.46
C PHE A 112 -12.71 -7.81 0.98
N LEU A 113 -13.61 -7.25 1.80
CA LEU A 113 -14.99 -7.00 1.40
C LEU A 113 -15.40 -5.52 1.51
N GLY A 114 -14.59 -4.66 2.13
CA GLY A 114 -14.95 -3.26 2.36
C GLY A 114 -16.13 -3.09 3.34
N ILE A 115 -16.32 -4.06 4.25
CA ILE A 115 -17.41 -4.09 5.22
C ILE A 115 -16.84 -3.88 6.63
N ARG A 116 -17.41 -2.93 7.39
CA ARG A 116 -17.00 -2.61 8.76
C ARG A 116 -17.86 -3.34 9.80
N LEU A 117 -17.56 -4.62 10.02
CA LEU A 117 -18.34 -5.49 10.92
C LEU A 117 -18.02 -5.32 12.42
N GLN A 118 -17.03 -4.54 12.83
CA GLN A 118 -16.55 -4.54 14.22
C GLN A 118 -17.63 -4.15 15.24
N CYS A 119 -18.52 -3.20 14.92
CA CYS A 119 -19.61 -2.80 15.83
C CYS A 119 -20.68 -3.91 15.96
N ALA A 120 -20.86 -4.70 14.89
CA ALA A 120 -21.80 -5.81 14.82
C ALA A 120 -21.44 -6.96 15.79
N ARG A 121 -20.24 -6.97 16.40
CA ARG A 121 -19.85 -7.94 17.43
C ARG A 121 -20.77 -7.93 18.65
N CYS A 122 -21.15 -6.72 19.11
CA CYS A 122 -21.84 -6.55 20.40
C CYS A 122 -23.27 -6.06 20.27
N HIS A 123 -23.61 -5.38 19.19
CA HIS A 123 -24.96 -4.86 18.92
C HIS A 123 -25.18 -4.75 17.41
N HIS A 124 -26.42 -4.58 16.96
CA HIS A 124 -26.66 -4.29 15.55
C HIS A 124 -25.94 -3.00 15.14
N HIS A 125 -25.31 -2.97 13.96
CA HIS A 125 -24.56 -1.79 13.53
C HIS A 125 -25.48 -0.56 13.46
N PRO A 126 -25.11 0.61 14.02
CA PRO A 126 -26.03 1.73 14.19
C PRO A 126 -26.40 2.43 12.88
N PHE A 127 -25.58 2.28 11.84
CA PHE A 127 -25.71 2.99 10.56
C PHE A 127 -25.65 2.06 9.34
N GLU A 128 -25.69 0.75 9.55
CA GLU A 128 -25.62 -0.26 8.47
C GLU A 128 -26.52 -1.44 8.77
N ARG A 129 -26.76 -2.29 7.76
CA ARG A 129 -27.64 -3.47 7.85
C ARG A 129 -27.08 -4.63 8.67
N TRP A 130 -25.81 -4.57 9.08
CA TRP A 130 -25.09 -5.70 9.66
C TRP A 130 -25.45 -5.96 11.12
N GLY A 131 -25.86 -7.18 11.42
CA GLY A 131 -26.16 -7.65 12.77
C GLY A 131 -25.12 -8.61 13.35
N GLN A 132 -25.32 -8.98 14.62
CA GLN A 132 -24.50 -10.00 15.29
C GLN A 132 -24.51 -11.33 14.53
N ASP A 133 -25.63 -11.71 13.92
CA ASP A 133 -25.71 -12.93 13.12
C ASP A 133 -24.81 -12.89 11.88
N ASP A 134 -24.53 -11.73 11.31
CA ASP A 134 -23.60 -11.58 10.19
C ASP A 134 -22.15 -11.59 10.68
N TYR A 135 -21.88 -10.91 11.80
CA TYR A 135 -20.56 -10.93 12.44
C TYR A 135 -20.13 -12.35 12.82
N TYR A 136 -20.97 -13.04 13.60
CA TYR A 136 -20.70 -14.40 14.03
C TYR A 136 -20.83 -15.40 12.89
N GLY A 137 -21.68 -15.11 11.90
CA GLY A 137 -21.72 -15.83 10.63
C GLY A 137 -20.35 -15.88 9.94
N LEU A 138 -19.72 -14.72 9.77
CA LEU A 138 -18.38 -14.65 9.18
C LEU A 138 -17.33 -15.27 10.11
N ALA A 139 -17.42 -15.05 11.43
CA ALA A 139 -16.52 -15.67 12.40
C ALA A 139 -16.55 -17.20 12.33
N GLY A 140 -17.70 -17.79 12.00
CA GLY A 140 -17.89 -19.22 11.80
C GLY A 140 -16.88 -19.86 10.85
N PHE A 141 -16.37 -19.13 9.85
CA PHE A 141 -15.35 -19.66 8.94
C PHE A 141 -13.98 -19.88 9.60
N PHE A 142 -13.71 -19.25 10.75
CA PHE A 142 -12.40 -19.29 11.42
C PHE A 142 -12.39 -20.13 12.71
N ILE A 143 -13.54 -20.59 13.21
CA ILE A 143 -13.65 -21.32 14.49
C ILE A 143 -13.00 -22.71 14.48
N ARG A 144 -12.62 -23.23 13.31
CA ARG A 144 -11.92 -24.52 13.14
C ARG A 144 -10.41 -24.34 12.95
N LEU A 145 -9.88 -23.13 13.08
CA LEU A 145 -8.45 -22.90 12.99
C LEU A 145 -7.77 -23.24 14.32
N GLY A 146 -6.95 -24.29 14.32
CA GLY A 146 -6.13 -24.70 15.45
C GLY A 146 -4.70 -24.17 15.33
N ARG A 147 -4.00 -24.11 16.47
CA ARG A 147 -2.55 -23.86 16.53
C ARG A 147 -1.89 -24.85 17.49
N LYS A 148 -0.67 -25.28 17.20
CA LYS A 148 0.12 -26.13 18.11
C LYS A 148 0.59 -25.30 19.33
N SER A 149 1.01 -25.99 20.39
CA SER A 149 1.47 -25.37 21.64
C SER A 149 2.95 -24.95 21.64
N PHE A 150 3.68 -25.25 20.55
CA PHE A 150 5.11 -24.99 20.39
C PHE A 150 5.37 -24.27 19.07
N GLY A 151 6.52 -23.59 18.99
CA GLY A 151 6.90 -22.75 17.85
C GLY A 151 6.50 -21.28 18.05
N GLN A 152 7.18 -20.38 17.32
CA GLN A 152 6.93 -18.94 17.37
C GLN A 152 7.17 -18.33 15.96
N PRO A 153 6.12 -18.13 15.15
CA PRO A 153 4.73 -18.55 15.35
C PRO A 153 4.58 -20.09 15.44
N PRO A 154 3.61 -20.60 16.21
CA PRO A 154 3.31 -22.03 16.22
C PRO A 154 2.71 -22.46 14.87
N PRO A 155 2.87 -23.72 14.46
CA PRO A 155 2.16 -24.25 13.30
C PRO A 155 0.64 -24.16 13.46
N TYR A 156 -0.05 -23.70 12.43
CA TYR A 156 -1.50 -23.62 12.35
C TYR A 156 -2.07 -24.81 11.55
N PHE A 157 -3.29 -25.24 11.84
CA PHE A 157 -3.94 -26.34 11.12
C PHE A 157 -5.45 -26.16 11.06
N ALA A 158 -6.08 -26.63 9.99
CA ALA A 158 -7.53 -26.80 9.93
C ALA A 158 -7.92 -28.02 10.78
N ALA A 159 -8.74 -27.80 11.80
CA ALA A 159 -9.22 -28.85 12.68
C ALA A 159 -10.58 -29.39 12.18
N SER A 160 -10.81 -30.68 12.44
CA SER A 160 -12.09 -31.33 12.14
C SER A 160 -13.23 -30.92 13.07
N SER A 161 -12.90 -30.24 14.17
CA SER A 161 -13.83 -29.74 15.18
C SER A 161 -13.53 -28.28 15.53
N VAL A 162 -14.50 -27.63 16.18
CA VAL A 162 -14.35 -26.26 16.70
C VAL A 162 -13.19 -26.22 17.71
N THR A 163 -12.32 -25.21 17.56
CA THR A 163 -11.12 -25.00 18.40
C THR A 163 -11.29 -23.86 19.39
N THR A 164 -12.36 -23.07 19.26
CA THR A 164 -12.66 -21.90 20.09
C THR A 164 -13.86 -22.14 21.00
N GLY A 165 -13.88 -21.56 22.20
CA GLY A 165 -15.05 -21.54 23.08
C GLY A 165 -16.11 -20.50 22.72
N GLU A 166 -15.94 -19.77 21.62
CA GLU A 166 -16.76 -18.61 21.26
C GLU A 166 -18.24 -18.98 21.06
N ARG A 167 -19.13 -18.13 21.55
CA ARG A 167 -20.59 -18.21 21.39
C ARG A 167 -21.11 -16.89 20.89
N ASN A 168 -22.11 -16.91 20.01
CA ASN A 168 -22.88 -15.70 19.69
C ASN A 168 -23.61 -15.26 20.98
N PRO A 169 -23.43 -14.03 21.47
CA PRO A 169 -23.98 -13.58 22.75
C PRO A 169 -25.49 -13.37 22.70
N LEU A 170 -26.08 -13.17 21.52
CA LEU A 170 -27.53 -13.07 21.34
C LEU A 170 -28.20 -14.44 21.36
N THR A 171 -27.61 -15.45 20.72
CA THR A 171 -28.23 -16.78 20.56
C THR A 171 -27.72 -17.84 21.53
N GLY A 172 -26.56 -17.63 22.14
CA GLY A 172 -25.84 -18.61 22.96
C GLY A 172 -25.25 -19.79 22.19
N GLN A 173 -25.37 -19.80 20.86
CA GLN A 173 -24.95 -20.92 20.02
C GLN A 173 -23.49 -20.76 19.55
N THR A 174 -22.86 -21.89 19.18
CA THR A 174 -21.58 -21.82 18.44
C THR A 174 -21.83 -21.07 17.12
N PRO A 175 -20.94 -20.14 16.73
CA PRO A 175 -21.01 -19.52 15.41
C PRO A 175 -21.06 -20.57 14.29
N GLU A 176 -21.97 -20.43 13.33
CA GLU A 176 -21.99 -21.25 12.12
C GLU A 176 -21.51 -20.42 10.93
N PRO A 177 -20.70 -20.98 10.00
CA PRO A 177 -20.28 -20.26 8.81
C PRO A 177 -21.47 -19.73 8.01
N LYS A 178 -21.55 -18.43 7.82
CA LYS A 178 -22.56 -17.76 7.00
C LYS A 178 -21.88 -16.67 6.18
N TYR A 179 -22.07 -16.71 4.88
CA TYR A 179 -21.54 -15.66 4.01
C TYR A 179 -22.25 -14.32 4.31
N PRO A 180 -21.55 -13.17 4.29
CA PRO A 180 -22.20 -11.86 4.39
C PRO A 180 -23.32 -11.71 3.35
N ASP A 181 -24.54 -11.37 3.81
CA ASP A 181 -25.79 -11.35 3.02
C ASP A 181 -26.10 -12.64 2.25
N GLY A 182 -25.53 -13.77 2.66
CA GLY A 182 -25.68 -15.06 2.02
C GLY A 182 -26.24 -16.13 2.95
N PRO A 183 -26.41 -17.36 2.42
CA PRO A 183 -26.89 -18.47 3.20
C PRO A 183 -25.83 -18.96 4.20
N VAL A 184 -26.31 -19.67 5.22
CA VAL A 184 -25.45 -20.50 6.08
C VAL A 184 -24.83 -21.61 5.24
N ALA A 185 -23.53 -21.83 5.38
CA ALA A 185 -22.80 -22.90 4.74
C ALA A 185 -22.53 -24.04 5.73
N LYS A 186 -22.62 -25.28 5.25
CA LYS A 186 -22.36 -26.49 6.03
C LYS A 186 -21.13 -27.20 5.48
N PHE A 187 -20.30 -27.71 6.38
CA PHE A 187 -19.00 -28.29 6.08
C PHE A 187 -18.80 -29.59 6.85
N THR A 188 -18.28 -30.61 6.16
CA THR A 188 -17.84 -31.87 6.76
C THR A 188 -16.60 -31.64 7.64
N PRO A 189 -16.22 -32.62 8.49
CA PRO A 189 -15.00 -32.52 9.30
C PRO A 189 -13.71 -32.43 8.47
N GLU A 190 -13.71 -32.89 7.23
CA GLU A 190 -12.55 -32.88 6.33
C GLU A 190 -12.38 -31.56 5.57
N ASP A 191 -13.44 -30.74 5.53
CA ASP A 191 -13.44 -29.44 4.87
C ASP A 191 -12.76 -28.36 5.75
N ASP A 192 -11.97 -27.49 5.11
CA ASP A 192 -11.58 -26.20 5.67
C ASP A 192 -12.52 -25.09 5.14
N PRO A 193 -13.44 -24.56 5.98
CA PRO A 193 -14.41 -23.54 5.57
C PRO A 193 -13.77 -22.30 4.94
N ARG A 194 -12.53 -21.98 5.31
CA ARG A 194 -11.84 -20.76 4.86
C ARG A 194 -11.56 -20.77 3.36
N HIS A 195 -11.36 -21.95 2.76
CA HIS A 195 -11.25 -22.07 1.30
C HIS A 195 -12.58 -21.74 0.62
N ALA A 196 -13.69 -22.25 1.15
CA ALA A 196 -15.03 -21.97 0.62
C ALA A 196 -15.44 -20.51 0.80
N LEU A 197 -14.95 -19.84 1.86
CA LEU A 197 -15.09 -18.38 2.01
C LEU A 197 -14.49 -17.65 0.80
N VAL A 198 -13.26 -17.98 0.43
CA VAL A 198 -12.62 -17.36 -0.74
C VAL A 198 -13.31 -17.75 -2.04
N ASP A 199 -13.77 -19.00 -2.19
CA ASP A 199 -14.56 -19.44 -3.35
C ASP A 199 -15.85 -18.63 -3.52
N TRP A 200 -16.45 -18.16 -2.42
CA TRP A 200 -17.59 -17.25 -2.45
C TRP A 200 -17.19 -15.81 -2.77
N MET A 201 -16.05 -15.33 -2.25
CA MET A 201 -15.55 -13.97 -2.52
C MET A 201 -15.32 -13.74 -4.01
N VAL A 202 -14.82 -14.75 -4.72
CA VAL A 202 -14.41 -14.64 -6.13
C VAL A 202 -15.53 -14.88 -7.13
N ARG A 203 -16.76 -15.11 -6.66
CA ARG A 203 -17.90 -15.30 -7.57
C ARG A 203 -18.16 -14.01 -8.35
N PRO A 204 -18.46 -14.07 -9.66
CA PRO A 204 -18.74 -12.88 -10.46
C PRO A 204 -19.87 -12.01 -9.90
N GLU A 205 -20.83 -12.61 -9.19
CA GLU A 205 -21.98 -11.94 -8.59
C GLU A 205 -21.67 -11.35 -7.20
N ASN A 206 -20.48 -11.59 -6.64
CA ASN A 206 -20.10 -11.05 -5.34
C ASN A 206 -19.98 -9.52 -5.42
N PRO A 207 -20.77 -8.74 -4.66
CA PRO A 207 -20.80 -7.29 -4.81
C PRO A 207 -19.63 -6.60 -4.09
N PHE A 208 -18.78 -7.32 -3.36
CA PHE A 208 -17.81 -6.75 -2.43
C PHE A 208 -16.37 -6.88 -2.94
N PHE A 209 -15.94 -8.10 -3.22
CA PHE A 209 -14.52 -8.46 -3.37
C PHE A 209 -13.79 -7.68 -4.48
N ALA A 210 -14.36 -7.65 -5.69
CA ALA A 210 -13.76 -6.92 -6.80
C ALA A 210 -13.82 -5.40 -6.59
N ARG A 211 -14.93 -4.90 -6.04
CA ARG A 211 -15.17 -3.46 -5.85
C ARG A 211 -14.18 -2.86 -4.85
N VAL A 212 -13.92 -3.52 -3.72
CA VAL A 212 -13.03 -2.97 -2.69
C VAL A 212 -11.59 -2.85 -3.19
N LEU A 213 -11.08 -3.86 -3.92
CA LEU A 213 -9.71 -3.79 -4.43
C LEU A 213 -9.56 -2.70 -5.49
N VAL A 214 -10.48 -2.64 -6.45
CA VAL A 214 -10.49 -1.60 -7.49
C VAL A 214 -10.58 -0.20 -6.86
N ASN A 215 -11.44 -0.01 -5.86
CA ASN A 215 -11.57 1.25 -5.15
C ASN A 215 -10.27 1.64 -4.43
N ARG A 216 -9.61 0.67 -3.79
CA ARG A 216 -8.30 0.84 -3.13
C ARG A 216 -7.19 1.19 -4.13
N LEU A 217 -7.15 0.55 -5.30
CA LEU A 217 -6.18 0.86 -6.36
C LEU A 217 -6.43 2.25 -6.95
N TRP A 218 -7.69 2.60 -7.19
CA TRP A 218 -8.08 3.93 -7.64
C TRP A 218 -7.60 5.01 -6.67
N ALA A 219 -7.88 4.83 -5.38
CA ALA A 219 -7.45 5.74 -4.33
C ALA A 219 -5.92 5.87 -4.25
N HIS A 220 -5.19 4.77 -4.43
CA HIS A 220 -3.74 4.78 -4.41
C HIS A 220 -3.14 5.69 -5.48
N PHE A 221 -3.68 5.63 -6.71
CA PHE A 221 -3.13 6.39 -7.83
C PHE A 221 -3.68 7.81 -7.93
N LEU A 222 -4.94 8.04 -7.55
CA LEU A 222 -5.61 9.34 -7.69
C LEU A 222 -5.77 10.11 -6.38
N GLY A 223 -5.28 9.57 -5.26
CA GLY A 223 -5.29 10.21 -3.95
C GLY A 223 -6.64 10.23 -3.24
N ARG A 224 -7.73 9.88 -3.94
CA ARG A 224 -9.07 9.72 -3.38
C ARG A 224 -9.78 8.54 -4.04
N ALA A 225 -10.47 7.75 -3.23
CA ALA A 225 -11.27 6.61 -3.66
C ALA A 225 -12.60 7.05 -4.32
N LEU A 226 -13.21 6.17 -5.12
CA LEU A 226 -14.58 6.38 -5.63
C LEU A 226 -15.60 6.32 -4.49
N VAL A 227 -15.48 5.33 -3.61
CA VAL A 227 -16.11 5.32 -2.28
C VAL A 227 -15.08 5.83 -1.28
N HIS A 228 -15.32 7.00 -0.69
CA HIS A 228 -14.35 7.62 0.23
C HIS A 228 -14.35 6.95 1.60
N GLU A 229 -13.16 6.87 2.18
CA GLU A 229 -12.66 5.73 2.94
C GLU A 229 -12.69 4.44 2.10
N VAL A 230 -11.50 3.93 1.78
CA VAL A 230 -11.30 2.84 0.79
C VAL A 230 -12.00 1.53 1.16
N ASP A 231 -12.28 1.33 2.44
CA ASP A 231 -12.80 0.11 3.07
C ASP A 231 -14.18 0.30 3.73
N ASP A 232 -14.92 1.35 3.34
CA ASP A 232 -16.21 1.76 3.94
C ASP A 232 -17.36 1.69 2.92
N MET A 233 -17.55 0.52 2.31
CA MET A 233 -18.48 0.32 1.19
C MET A 233 -19.92 0.06 1.66
N ARG A 234 -20.50 1.04 2.33
CA ARG A 234 -21.90 1.01 2.81
C ARG A 234 -22.85 1.76 1.89
N GLU A 235 -24.13 1.41 1.92
CA GLU A 235 -25.18 2.05 1.12
C GLU A 235 -25.30 3.57 1.37
N THR A 236 -25.04 4.02 2.60
CA THR A 236 -25.05 5.44 2.99
C THR A 236 -23.75 6.18 2.64
N ASN A 237 -22.80 5.50 1.98
CA ASN A 237 -21.55 6.06 1.46
C ASN A 237 -21.39 5.67 -0.01
N PRO A 238 -22.26 6.18 -0.90
CA PRO A 238 -22.26 5.76 -2.29
C PRO A 238 -20.99 6.24 -3.01
N PRO A 239 -20.54 5.51 -4.06
CA PRO A 239 -19.42 5.96 -4.88
C PRO A 239 -19.72 7.28 -5.58
N SER A 240 -18.70 8.12 -5.77
CA SER A 240 -18.81 9.35 -6.54
C SER A 240 -19.15 9.11 -8.02
N ASN A 241 -18.84 7.93 -8.53
CA ASN A 241 -19.22 7.45 -9.85
C ASN A 241 -19.49 5.92 -9.80
N PRO A 242 -20.75 5.51 -9.56
CA PRO A 242 -21.13 4.10 -9.46
C PRO A 242 -20.83 3.31 -10.74
N GLU A 243 -21.12 3.88 -11.91
CA GLU A 243 -20.97 3.20 -13.20
C GLU A 243 -19.50 2.87 -13.49
N LEU A 244 -18.59 3.77 -13.13
CA LEU A 244 -17.16 3.56 -13.26
C LEU A 244 -16.64 2.48 -12.30
N LEU A 245 -17.07 2.51 -11.04
CA LEU A 245 -16.68 1.47 -10.08
C LEU A 245 -17.14 0.09 -10.57
N ASP A 246 -18.38 0.00 -11.05
CA ASP A 246 -18.97 -1.23 -11.55
C ASP A 246 -18.27 -1.71 -12.83
N ALA A 247 -17.89 -0.79 -13.72
CA ALA A 247 -17.14 -1.13 -14.93
C ALA A 247 -15.74 -1.68 -14.61
N LEU A 248 -15.00 -1.04 -13.70
CA LEU A 248 -13.68 -1.51 -13.29
C LEU A 248 -13.75 -2.83 -12.52
N ALA A 249 -14.78 -3.04 -11.69
CA ALA A 249 -14.98 -4.31 -10.99
C ALA A 249 -15.29 -5.46 -11.97
N ARG A 250 -16.13 -5.23 -12.99
CA ARG A 250 -16.37 -6.21 -14.06
C ARG A 250 -15.10 -6.52 -14.84
N ASP A 251 -14.36 -5.50 -15.28
CA ASP A 251 -13.09 -5.66 -15.98
C ASP A 251 -12.10 -6.52 -15.16
N PHE A 252 -12.06 -6.32 -13.84
CA PHE A 252 -11.20 -7.09 -12.95
C PHE A 252 -11.59 -8.57 -12.87
N ILE A 253 -12.90 -8.87 -12.82
CA ILE A 253 -13.44 -10.24 -12.82
C ILE A 253 -13.16 -10.92 -14.16
N GLU A 254 -13.43 -10.24 -15.28
CA GLU A 254 -13.22 -10.76 -16.65
C GLU A 254 -11.74 -11.09 -16.91
N HIS A 255 -10.82 -10.33 -16.31
CA HIS A 255 -9.38 -10.58 -16.40
C HIS A 255 -8.85 -11.47 -15.27
N ARG A 256 -9.72 -12.27 -14.64
CA ARG A 256 -9.36 -13.28 -13.63
C ARG A 256 -8.53 -12.70 -12.48
N PHE A 257 -8.96 -11.56 -11.98
CA PHE A 257 -8.35 -10.89 -10.84
C PHE A 257 -6.87 -10.49 -11.05
N ASP A 258 -6.48 -10.16 -12.30
CA ASP A 258 -5.15 -9.60 -12.63
C ASP A 258 -5.02 -8.16 -12.11
N VAL A 259 -4.19 -7.97 -11.08
CA VAL A 259 -3.97 -6.66 -10.46
C VAL A 259 -3.22 -5.72 -11.39
N LYS A 260 -2.18 -6.18 -12.10
CA LYS A 260 -1.43 -5.33 -13.04
C LYS A 260 -2.30 -4.86 -14.20
N HIS A 261 -3.27 -5.67 -14.64
CA HIS A 261 -4.26 -5.25 -15.64
C HIS A 261 -5.05 -4.02 -15.19
N ILE A 262 -5.66 -4.06 -14.00
CA ILE A 262 -6.42 -2.91 -13.49
C ILE A 262 -5.53 -1.69 -13.26
N ILE A 263 -4.32 -1.88 -12.76
CA ILE A 263 -3.38 -0.78 -12.61
C ILE A 263 -3.08 -0.16 -13.99
N ARG A 264 -2.82 -0.97 -15.02
CA ARG A 264 -2.62 -0.48 -16.39
C ARG A 264 -3.83 0.28 -16.92
N THR A 265 -5.04 -0.22 -16.68
CA THR A 265 -6.30 0.44 -17.08
C THR A 265 -6.41 1.83 -16.44
N ILE A 266 -6.16 1.93 -15.12
CA ILE A 266 -6.19 3.21 -14.40
C ILE A 266 -5.10 4.16 -14.91
N LEU A 267 -3.86 3.69 -15.02
CA LEU A 267 -2.72 4.53 -15.39
C LEU A 267 -2.77 5.03 -16.84
N ASN A 268 -3.36 4.26 -17.76
CA ASN A 268 -3.57 4.70 -19.14
C ASN A 268 -4.83 5.56 -19.32
N SER A 269 -5.67 5.70 -18.29
CA SER A 269 -6.89 6.51 -18.38
C SER A 269 -6.57 7.99 -18.58
N ARG A 270 -7.48 8.70 -19.27
CA ARG A 270 -7.42 10.16 -19.37
C ARG A 270 -7.37 10.82 -17.98
N VAL A 271 -8.12 10.30 -17.01
CA VAL A 271 -8.26 10.86 -15.66
C VAL A 271 -6.91 10.89 -14.94
N TYR A 272 -6.15 9.80 -15.00
CA TYR A 272 -4.80 9.75 -14.40
C TYR A 272 -3.81 10.68 -15.11
N GLN A 273 -3.98 10.90 -16.41
CA GLN A 273 -3.07 11.72 -17.23
C GLN A 273 -3.44 13.21 -17.24
N LEU A 274 -4.42 13.66 -16.45
CA LEU A 274 -4.75 15.08 -16.34
C LEU A 274 -3.62 15.87 -15.66
N SER A 275 -3.50 17.16 -16.00
CA SER A 275 -2.61 18.08 -15.29
C SER A 275 -3.04 18.22 -13.83
N SER A 276 -2.08 18.50 -12.94
CA SER A 276 -2.37 18.89 -11.55
C SER A 276 -2.69 20.38 -11.39
N GLU A 277 -2.36 21.19 -12.40
CA GLU A 277 -2.62 22.63 -12.39
C GLU A 277 -4.13 22.90 -12.44
N PRO A 278 -4.67 23.68 -11.49
CA PRO A 278 -6.07 24.05 -11.51
C PRO A 278 -6.38 25.04 -12.64
N THR A 279 -7.58 24.92 -13.19
CA THR A 279 -8.27 25.99 -13.90
C THR A 279 -9.27 26.65 -12.96
N PRO A 280 -9.73 27.89 -13.24
CA PRO A 280 -10.77 28.53 -12.43
C PRO A 280 -12.05 27.69 -12.26
N ALA A 281 -12.36 26.82 -13.23
CA ALA A 281 -13.57 25.99 -13.20
C ALA A 281 -13.45 24.74 -12.31
N ASN A 282 -12.24 24.23 -12.04
CA ASN A 282 -12.02 22.98 -11.30
C ASN A 282 -11.13 23.12 -10.06
N GLU A 283 -10.70 24.34 -9.72
CA GLU A 283 -9.84 24.60 -8.57
C GLU A 283 -10.42 24.02 -7.27
N ARG A 284 -11.75 24.14 -7.10
CA ARG A 284 -12.49 23.67 -5.93
C ARG A 284 -13.01 22.24 -6.04
N ASP A 285 -12.83 21.56 -7.18
CA ASP A 285 -13.21 20.15 -7.28
C ASP A 285 -12.35 19.32 -6.31
N ARG A 286 -12.99 18.40 -5.60
CA ARG A 286 -12.34 17.49 -4.63
C ARG A 286 -12.80 16.05 -4.77
N GLN A 287 -13.71 15.77 -5.71
CA GLN A 287 -14.41 14.47 -5.78
C GLN A 287 -14.56 13.95 -7.20
N ASN A 288 -14.64 14.81 -8.21
CA ASN A 288 -15.00 14.40 -9.58
C ASN A 288 -13.79 14.10 -10.47
N PHE A 289 -12.58 14.17 -9.92
CA PHE A 289 -11.33 13.91 -10.64
C PHE A 289 -11.17 14.79 -11.88
N ALA A 290 -11.59 16.05 -11.79
CA ALA A 290 -11.48 17.03 -12.88
C ALA A 290 -10.04 17.47 -13.19
N ARG A 291 -9.07 17.01 -12.38
CA ARG A 291 -7.62 17.19 -12.52
C ARG A 291 -6.90 16.12 -11.68
N TYR A 292 -5.58 16.00 -11.85
CA TYR A 292 -4.77 15.20 -10.92
C TYR A 292 -4.56 15.96 -9.61
N TYR A 293 -4.75 15.30 -8.48
CA TYR A 293 -4.50 15.90 -7.17
C TYR A 293 -3.13 15.51 -6.66
N ALA A 294 -2.29 16.52 -6.36
CA ALA A 294 -1.00 16.28 -5.73
C ALA A 294 -1.21 15.52 -4.41
N ARG A 295 -0.39 14.49 -4.20
CA ARG A 295 -0.47 13.60 -3.05
C ARG A 295 0.89 13.50 -2.38
N ARG A 296 0.87 13.41 -1.06
CA ARG A 296 2.07 13.17 -0.27
C ARG A 296 2.61 11.77 -0.57
N LEU A 297 3.94 11.65 -0.68
CA LEU A 297 4.59 10.35 -0.72
C LEU A 297 4.48 9.67 0.67
N ALA A 298 4.38 8.35 0.66
CA ALA A 298 4.52 7.56 1.89
C ALA A 298 5.93 7.76 2.47
N ALA A 299 6.09 7.73 3.79
CA ALA A 299 7.36 7.99 4.47
C ALA A 299 8.55 7.23 3.86
N GLU A 300 8.35 5.95 3.56
CA GLU A 300 9.34 5.05 2.98
C GLU A 300 9.73 5.49 1.57
N VAL A 301 8.74 5.73 0.71
CA VAL A 301 8.95 6.23 -0.65
C VAL A 301 9.61 7.61 -0.63
N PHE A 302 9.26 8.44 0.37
CA PHE A 302 9.81 9.79 0.49
C PHE A 302 11.28 9.76 0.89
N LEU A 303 11.65 8.95 1.90
CA LEU A 303 13.05 8.77 2.28
C LEU A 303 13.88 8.23 1.11
N ASP A 304 13.35 7.23 0.39
CA ASP A 304 14.02 6.68 -0.79
C ASP A 304 14.15 7.71 -1.92
N ALA A 305 13.17 8.61 -2.08
CA ALA A 305 13.24 9.71 -3.04
C ALA A 305 14.30 10.76 -2.63
N VAL A 306 14.41 11.08 -1.33
CA VAL A 306 15.48 11.96 -0.81
C VAL A 306 16.84 11.32 -1.03
N ASP A 307 17.00 10.02 -0.77
CA ASP A 307 18.23 9.28 -1.04
C ASP A 307 18.59 9.32 -2.53
N GLN A 308 17.62 9.10 -3.42
CA GLN A 308 17.82 9.17 -4.86
C GLN A 308 18.18 10.58 -5.35
N ALA A 309 17.50 11.61 -4.84
CA ALA A 309 17.74 13.01 -5.17
C ALA A 309 19.13 13.47 -4.73
N THR A 310 19.52 13.13 -3.49
CA THR A 310 20.83 13.47 -2.92
C THR A 310 21.95 12.53 -3.39
N GLY A 311 21.63 11.42 -4.06
CA GLY A 311 22.62 10.42 -4.46
C GLY A 311 23.27 9.70 -3.27
N THR A 312 22.56 9.65 -2.14
CA THR A 312 22.98 9.00 -0.90
C THR A 312 22.13 7.76 -0.62
N ARG A 313 22.35 7.11 0.53
CA ARG A 313 21.57 5.97 0.99
C ARG A 313 21.42 6.01 2.50
N SER A 314 20.20 5.82 2.96
CA SER A 314 19.90 5.50 4.35
C SER A 314 20.30 4.07 4.65
N GLN A 315 20.70 3.80 5.90
CA GLN A 315 21.10 2.48 6.35
C GLN A 315 20.15 1.97 7.43
N PHE A 316 19.82 0.69 7.33
CA PHE A 316 18.91 0.02 8.26
C PHE A 316 19.61 -1.22 8.82
N GLY A 317 19.68 -1.34 10.14
CA GLY A 317 20.34 -2.48 10.80
C GLY A 317 19.56 -3.79 10.58
N GLY A 318 20.27 -4.89 10.34
CA GLY A 318 19.64 -6.22 10.18
C GLY A 318 19.13 -6.54 8.76
N VAL A 319 19.26 -5.61 7.81
CA VAL A 319 19.01 -5.85 6.37
C VAL A 319 20.27 -5.58 5.55
N SER A 320 20.20 -5.87 4.24
CA SER A 320 21.28 -5.55 3.30
C SER A 320 21.60 -4.05 3.33
N SER A 321 22.88 -3.70 3.15
CA SER A 321 23.31 -2.30 2.96
C SER A 321 22.73 -1.63 1.71
N ASN A 322 22.18 -2.42 0.79
CA ASN A 322 21.48 -1.92 -0.40
C ASN A 322 19.96 -1.82 -0.20
N ALA A 323 19.42 -2.24 0.95
CA ALA A 323 17.99 -2.19 1.22
C ALA A 323 17.50 -0.74 1.30
N ARG A 324 16.37 -0.49 0.65
CA ARG A 324 15.65 0.78 0.74
C ARG A 324 14.60 0.73 1.83
N ALA A 325 14.02 1.88 2.16
CA ALA A 325 12.93 1.95 3.13
C ALA A 325 11.71 1.12 2.66
N VAL A 326 11.41 1.10 1.35
CA VAL A 326 10.34 0.25 0.80
C VAL A 326 10.61 -1.26 0.86
N ASP A 327 11.87 -1.67 1.06
CA ASP A 327 12.25 -3.08 1.17
C ASP A 327 12.16 -3.61 2.62
N LEU A 328 11.77 -2.77 3.59
CA LEU A 328 11.72 -3.14 5.00
C LEU A 328 10.55 -4.09 5.32
N PRO A 329 10.82 -5.28 5.87
CA PRO A 329 9.79 -6.30 6.09
C PRO A 329 8.78 -5.93 7.17
N HIS A 330 9.20 -5.15 8.17
CA HIS A 330 8.40 -4.65 9.29
C HIS A 330 8.94 -3.28 9.76
N GLU A 331 8.27 -2.67 10.73
CA GLU A 331 8.56 -1.34 11.29
C GLU A 331 9.81 -1.27 12.18
N GLY A 332 10.52 -2.39 12.37
CA GLY A 332 11.54 -2.57 13.42
C GLY A 332 12.91 -1.92 13.17
N PHE A 333 13.06 -1.14 12.12
CA PHE A 333 14.32 -0.56 11.66
C PHE A 333 14.36 0.92 12.01
N GLY A 334 14.82 1.25 13.22
CA GLY A 334 14.79 2.62 13.76
C GLY A 334 15.17 3.69 12.74
N SER A 335 14.30 4.70 12.56
CA SER A 335 14.51 5.81 11.62
C SER A 335 13.65 6.99 12.05
N TYR A 336 14.29 8.08 12.46
CA TYR A 336 13.60 9.30 12.88
C TYR A 336 12.78 9.88 11.72
N PHE A 337 13.34 9.95 10.52
CA PHE A 337 12.62 10.35 9.31
C PHE A 337 11.32 9.56 9.12
N LEU A 338 11.38 8.23 9.12
CA LEU A 338 10.20 7.42 8.87
C LEU A 338 9.13 7.62 9.96
N ASP A 339 9.54 7.75 11.23
CA ASP A 339 8.63 8.03 12.35
C ASP A 339 7.98 9.43 12.23
N THR A 340 8.76 10.46 11.86
CA THR A 340 8.25 11.83 11.67
C THR A 340 7.26 11.95 10.51
N PHE A 341 7.42 11.13 9.46
CA PHE A 341 6.53 11.11 8.30
C PHE A 341 5.39 10.09 8.40
N ASP A 342 5.04 9.68 9.63
CA ASP A 342 3.88 8.83 9.93
C ASP A 342 3.97 7.45 9.29
N ARG A 343 5.14 6.77 9.36
CA ARG A 343 5.20 5.35 9.03
C ARG A 343 4.20 4.57 9.91
N PRO A 344 3.48 3.59 9.35
CA PRO A 344 2.49 2.83 10.08
C PRO A 344 3.16 1.94 11.12
N ARG A 345 2.49 1.78 12.26
CA ARG A 345 2.89 0.79 13.27
C ARG A 345 2.45 -0.61 12.90
N ARG A 346 1.54 -0.73 11.92
CA ARG A 346 1.01 -2.00 11.38
C ARG A 346 0.25 -2.78 12.45
N VAL A 347 -0.51 -2.06 13.26
CA VAL A 347 -1.33 -2.60 14.35
C VAL A 347 -2.81 -2.61 14.01
N SER A 348 -3.20 -2.04 12.86
CA SER A 348 -4.55 -1.99 12.30
C SER A 348 -4.51 -2.35 10.81
N GLY A 349 -5.59 -2.96 10.31
CA GLY A 349 -5.78 -3.17 8.87
C GLY A 349 -6.25 -1.90 8.14
N CYS A 350 -6.52 -0.83 8.89
CA CYS A 350 -6.98 0.45 8.34
C CYS A 350 -5.83 1.19 7.63
N GLU A 351 -6.07 1.62 6.39
CA GLU A 351 -5.13 2.50 5.68
C GLU A 351 -5.02 3.90 6.33
N CYS A 352 -5.94 4.23 7.26
CA CYS A 352 -5.95 5.46 8.04
C CYS A 352 -4.85 5.58 9.11
N GLU A 353 -4.01 4.54 9.35
CA GLU A 353 -2.82 4.69 10.22
C GLU A 353 -1.86 5.78 9.71
N ARG A 354 -1.90 6.08 8.42
CA ARG A 354 -1.08 7.13 7.80
C ARG A 354 -1.86 8.44 7.81
N SER A 355 -1.40 9.41 8.60
CA SER A 355 -1.89 10.78 8.52
C SER A 355 -1.40 11.44 7.22
N SER A 356 -2.21 12.29 6.59
CA SER A 356 -1.77 13.15 5.49
C SER A 356 -1.55 14.61 5.93
N ALA A 357 -1.83 14.93 7.20
CA ALA A 357 -1.68 16.28 7.72
C ALA A 357 -0.20 16.65 7.84
N ALA A 358 0.12 17.89 7.51
CA ALA A 358 1.45 18.45 7.71
C ALA A 358 1.65 18.78 9.20
N THR A 359 2.85 18.51 9.72
CA THR A 359 3.22 18.84 11.09
C THR A 359 4.44 19.76 11.14
N LEU A 360 4.57 20.54 12.21
CA LEU A 360 5.77 21.37 12.42
C LEU A 360 7.04 20.53 12.45
N ALA A 361 6.99 19.33 13.04
CA ALA A 361 8.12 18.41 13.09
C ALA A 361 8.60 18.00 11.69
N GLN A 362 7.66 17.72 10.76
CA GLN A 362 7.99 17.40 9.36
C GLN A 362 8.67 18.57 8.66
N VAL A 363 8.17 19.79 8.86
CA VAL A 363 8.76 21.00 8.26
C VAL A 363 10.17 21.25 8.82
N LEU A 364 10.35 21.16 10.14
CA LEU A 364 11.66 21.37 10.79
C LEU A 364 12.68 20.31 10.37
N LEU A 365 12.25 19.05 10.23
CA LEU A 365 13.12 17.98 9.75
C LEU A 365 13.60 18.27 8.32
N LEU A 366 12.71 18.65 7.42
CA LEU A 366 13.11 18.99 6.05
C LEU A 366 13.95 20.25 5.96
N ALA A 367 13.68 21.26 6.78
CA ALA A 367 14.36 22.56 6.68
C ALA A 367 15.76 22.54 7.29
N ASN A 368 15.94 21.98 8.50
CA ASN A 368 17.11 22.23 9.33
C ASN A 368 17.55 21.00 10.14
N SER A 369 17.54 19.80 9.56
CA SER A 369 18.05 18.61 10.26
C SER A 369 19.42 18.18 9.76
N ASP A 370 20.26 17.72 10.70
CA ASP A 370 21.55 17.09 10.41
C ASP A 370 21.41 15.92 9.41
N GLU A 371 20.24 15.25 9.41
CA GLU A 371 19.95 14.15 8.47
C GLU A 371 19.87 14.65 7.02
N ILE A 372 19.17 15.75 6.77
CA ILE A 372 19.06 16.34 5.43
C ILE A 372 20.36 17.04 5.02
N GLU A 373 20.91 17.87 5.90
CA GLU A 373 22.18 18.59 5.65
C GLU A 373 23.31 17.60 5.37
N GLY A 374 23.41 16.52 6.14
CA GLY A 374 24.39 15.46 5.94
C GLY A 374 24.23 14.74 4.60
N LYS A 375 22.99 14.57 4.10
CA LYS A 375 22.74 13.97 2.77
C LYS A 375 23.11 14.93 1.63
N LEU A 376 22.81 16.22 1.76
CA LEU A 376 23.15 17.24 0.77
C LEU A 376 24.68 17.43 0.65
N ALA A 377 25.36 17.52 1.80
CA ALA A 377 26.80 17.75 1.89
C ALA A 377 27.65 16.47 1.78
N ALA A 378 27.04 15.31 1.53
CA ALA A 378 27.74 14.03 1.47
C ALA A 378 28.84 14.03 0.39
N GLY A 379 30.09 13.71 0.77
CA GLY A 379 31.26 13.74 -0.14
C GLY A 379 31.20 12.74 -1.31
N ASN A 380 30.30 11.76 -1.26
CA ASN A 380 29.97 10.82 -2.32
C ASN A 380 28.54 11.00 -2.88
N GLY A 381 27.82 12.02 -2.40
CA GLY A 381 26.49 12.41 -2.83
C GLY A 381 26.50 13.05 -4.23
N ARG A 382 25.31 13.43 -4.68
CA ARG A 382 25.07 13.97 -6.02
C ARG A 382 25.82 15.27 -6.24
N ILE A 383 25.73 16.23 -5.32
CA ILE A 383 26.38 17.53 -5.50
C ILE A 383 27.90 17.37 -5.58
N ALA A 384 28.49 16.58 -4.67
CA ALA A 384 29.92 16.31 -4.68
C ALA A 384 30.41 15.64 -5.99
N LYS A 385 29.57 14.82 -6.64
CA LYS A 385 29.87 14.25 -7.96
C LYS A 385 29.75 15.29 -9.07
N LEU A 386 28.65 16.04 -9.09
CA LEU A 386 28.38 17.09 -10.08
C LEU A 386 29.47 18.17 -10.12
N VAL A 387 29.96 18.60 -8.95
CA VAL A 387 31.04 19.58 -8.84
C VAL A 387 32.35 19.06 -9.44
N LYS A 388 32.62 17.75 -9.32
CA LYS A 388 33.84 17.12 -9.89
C LYS A 388 33.77 16.96 -11.40
N GLU A 389 32.57 16.84 -11.97
CA GLU A 389 32.37 16.65 -13.41
C GLU A 389 32.62 17.93 -14.23
N ASN A 390 32.62 19.11 -13.59
CA ASN A 390 32.91 20.42 -14.21
C ASN A 390 32.10 20.70 -15.50
N LYS A 391 30.84 20.26 -15.53
CA LYS A 391 29.90 20.50 -16.65
C LYS A 391 29.39 21.95 -16.67
N PRO A 392 28.86 22.43 -17.81
CA PRO A 392 28.19 23.73 -17.89
C PRO A 392 27.06 23.87 -16.85
N THR A 393 26.87 25.05 -16.27
CA THR A 393 25.86 25.32 -15.23
C THR A 393 24.46 24.84 -15.63
N ARG A 394 24.09 25.02 -16.90
CA ARG A 394 22.83 24.52 -17.46
C ARG A 394 22.64 23.01 -17.31
N GLU A 395 23.66 22.21 -17.63
CA GLU A 395 23.58 20.75 -17.57
C GLU A 395 23.48 20.26 -16.12
N LEU A 396 24.15 20.95 -15.19
CA LEU A 396 24.02 20.68 -13.76
C LEU A 396 22.58 20.88 -13.29
N ILE A 397 21.96 22.00 -13.67
CA ILE A 397 20.56 22.30 -13.32
C ILE A 397 19.61 21.26 -13.93
N GLU A 398 19.78 20.92 -15.21
CA GLU A 398 18.96 19.90 -15.87
C GLU A 398 19.07 18.55 -15.16
N GLU A 399 20.26 18.17 -14.67
CA GLU A 399 20.42 16.94 -13.88
C GLU A 399 19.70 17.00 -12.53
N LEU A 400 19.78 18.11 -11.80
CA LEU A 400 19.08 18.29 -10.53
C LEU A 400 17.56 18.17 -10.71
N TYR A 401 16.99 18.85 -11.71
CA TYR A 401 15.56 18.78 -12.03
C TYR A 401 15.10 17.37 -12.44
N LEU A 402 15.94 16.63 -13.18
CA LEU A 402 15.64 15.25 -13.53
C LEU A 402 15.75 14.31 -12.32
N ALA A 403 16.61 14.61 -11.35
CA ALA A 403 16.77 13.82 -10.14
C ALA A 403 15.62 14.02 -9.15
N THR A 404 15.07 15.24 -9.05
CA THR A 404 14.03 15.61 -8.07
C THR A 404 12.62 15.61 -8.67
N CYS A 405 12.44 16.27 -9.81
CA CYS A 405 11.12 16.50 -10.43
C CYS A 405 10.81 15.51 -11.56
N SER A 406 11.77 14.68 -11.98
CA SER A 406 11.64 13.78 -13.13
C SER A 406 11.23 14.49 -14.44
N ARG A 407 11.61 15.76 -14.60
CA ARG A 407 11.38 16.58 -15.79
C ARG A 407 12.55 17.54 -16.01
N PHE A 408 12.62 18.14 -17.19
CA PHE A 408 13.50 19.27 -17.42
C PHE A 408 12.95 20.55 -16.77
N PRO A 409 13.82 21.51 -16.41
CA PRO A 409 13.37 22.84 -15.97
C PRO A 409 12.63 23.56 -17.10
N THR A 410 11.64 24.36 -16.75
CA THR A 410 11.05 25.34 -17.66
C THR A 410 12.08 26.43 -18.00
N SER A 411 11.83 27.22 -19.04
CA SER A 411 12.72 28.31 -19.42
C SER A 411 12.87 29.37 -18.32
N GLU A 412 11.82 29.60 -17.53
CA GLU A 412 11.84 30.55 -16.41
C GLU A 412 12.64 30.00 -15.22
N GLU A 413 12.40 28.75 -14.85
CA GLU A 413 13.16 28.04 -13.81
C GLU A 413 14.65 28.03 -14.15
N LEU A 414 15.00 27.63 -15.38
CA LEU A 414 16.40 27.58 -15.82
C LEU A 414 17.07 28.96 -15.74
N ARG A 415 16.41 30.01 -16.22
CA ARG A 415 16.94 31.38 -16.20
C ARG A 415 17.20 31.85 -14.76
N THR A 416 16.24 31.61 -13.86
CA THR A 416 16.33 32.01 -12.45
C THR A 416 17.45 31.26 -11.73
N THR A 417 17.53 29.94 -11.92
CA THR A 417 18.54 29.10 -11.28
C THR A 417 19.95 29.37 -11.82
N VAL A 418 20.12 29.61 -13.13
CA VAL A 418 21.43 30.01 -13.70
C VAL A 418 21.89 31.33 -13.09
N HIS A 419 21.02 32.34 -13.04
CA HIS A 419 21.36 33.63 -12.44
C HIS A 419 21.75 33.49 -10.96
N TYR A 420 21.05 32.64 -10.21
CA TYR A 420 21.41 32.34 -8.82
C TYR A 420 22.82 31.74 -8.71
N LEU A 421 23.09 30.67 -9.46
CA LEU A 421 24.36 29.93 -9.37
C LEU A 421 25.56 30.72 -9.87
N ASP A 422 25.41 31.52 -10.93
CA ASP A 422 26.49 32.35 -11.47
C ASP A 422 26.86 33.50 -10.51
N GLY A 423 25.96 33.87 -9.60
CA GLY A 423 26.22 34.84 -8.54
C GLY A 423 26.93 34.27 -7.31
N GLN A 424 27.10 32.95 -7.20
CA GLN A 424 27.69 32.31 -6.03
C GLN A 424 29.23 32.24 -6.13
N PRO A 425 29.98 32.60 -5.06
CA PRO A 425 31.44 32.51 -5.04
C PRO A 425 31.93 31.05 -5.06
N ASN A 426 31.12 30.13 -4.53
CA ASN A 426 31.35 28.68 -4.58
C ASN A 426 30.09 28.01 -5.12
N LYS A 427 30.24 27.21 -6.18
CA LYS A 427 29.11 26.51 -6.81
C LYS A 427 28.51 25.44 -5.92
N GLN A 428 29.27 24.83 -5.00
CA GLN A 428 28.77 23.70 -4.21
C GLN A 428 27.60 24.09 -3.29
N PRO A 429 27.71 25.09 -2.38
CA PRO A 429 26.58 25.53 -1.57
C PRO A 429 25.38 25.97 -2.42
N GLY A 430 25.62 26.68 -3.52
CA GLY A 430 24.55 27.07 -4.43
C GLY A 430 23.82 25.88 -5.07
N LEU A 431 24.53 24.79 -5.41
CA LEU A 431 23.92 23.57 -5.93
C LEU A 431 23.18 22.77 -4.85
N GLU A 432 23.66 22.81 -3.60
CA GLU A 432 22.96 22.24 -2.43
C GLU A 432 21.62 22.96 -2.21
N ASP A 433 21.61 24.29 -2.25
CA ASP A 433 20.39 25.10 -2.16
C ASP A 433 19.40 24.78 -3.29
N VAL A 434 19.90 24.70 -4.54
CA VAL A 434 19.07 24.43 -5.72
C VAL A 434 18.47 23.01 -5.66
N LEU A 435 19.19 22.04 -5.11
CA LEU A 435 18.66 20.67 -4.98
C LEU A 435 17.51 20.61 -3.94
N TRP A 436 17.48 21.52 -2.98
CA TRP A 436 16.57 21.49 -1.83
C TRP A 436 15.56 22.66 -1.78
N THR A 437 15.38 23.36 -2.91
CA THR A 437 14.36 24.39 -3.14
C THR A 437 13.24 23.82 -4.01
#